data_AF-A0AAP0MD68-F1
#
_entry.id   AF-A0AAP0MD68-F1
#
_cell.length_a   1.000
_cell.length_b   1.000
_cell.length_c   1.000
_cell.angle_alpha   90.00
_cell.angle_beta   90.00
_cell.angle_gamma   90.00
#
_symmetry.space_group_name_H-M   'P 1'
#
loop_
_entity.id
_entity.type
_entity.pdbx_description
1 polymer ?
#
loop_
_entity_poly.entity_id
_entity_poly.type
_entity_poly.pdbx_seq_one_letter_code
_entity_poly.pdbx_strand_id
1 'polypeptide(L)'
;MLPRERREILLSTLKEQVLNVKIAKPTTAGTYGSVFDFCAGRCRHNSESVGLVLLSWKADCLELVLLLEGGQGESCDSVCKSSGQSCVLNKLILLNQCEIIQKYMSCKGGCLASMGADQPAEVADDAPSNLNPTACLYTRIQSMLSCDGSHRHTRRLCPCA
;
A
#
# COMPACT_ATOMS: atom_id res chain seq x y z
N MET A 1 1.51 17.91 7.25
CA MET A 1 2.48 17.45 6.24
C MET A 1 3.88 17.55 6.84
N LEU A 2 4.58 16.43 7.04
CA LEU A 2 5.98 16.46 7.49
C LEU A 2 6.90 16.48 6.25
N PRO A 3 7.96 17.33 6.21
CA PRO A 3 8.85 17.48 5.04
C PRO A 3 9.59 16.19 4.65
N ARG A 4 9.88 16.02 3.35
CA ARG A 4 10.52 14.81 2.75
C ARG A 4 11.82 14.39 3.46
N GLU A 5 12.65 15.31 3.96
CA GLU A 5 13.90 14.99 4.67
C GLU A 5 13.69 14.21 5.98
N ARG A 6 12.52 14.36 6.63
CA ARG A 6 12.23 13.65 7.89
C ARG A 6 11.83 12.19 7.66
N ARG A 7 11.47 11.83 6.42
CA ARG A 7 11.04 10.47 6.03
C ARG A 7 12.23 9.53 5.85
N GLU A 8 13.35 10.03 5.34
CA GLU A 8 14.61 9.26 5.22
C GLU A 8 15.25 8.98 6.59
N ILE A 9 15.23 9.97 7.50
CA ILE A 9 15.72 9.81 8.87
C ILE A 9 14.91 8.76 9.64
N LEU A 10 13.58 8.70 9.42
CA LEU A 10 12.72 7.70 10.05
C LEU A 10 13.02 6.28 9.54
N LEU A 11 13.29 6.13 8.23
CA LEU A 11 13.66 4.84 7.65
C LEU A 11 15.02 4.34 8.13
N SER A 12 16.02 5.23 8.25
CA SER A 12 17.35 4.85 8.73
C SER A 12 17.32 4.45 10.21
N THR A 13 16.57 5.18 11.04
CA THR A 13 16.40 4.84 12.46
C THR A 13 15.62 3.55 12.68
N LEU A 14 14.56 3.28 11.89
CA LEU A 14 13.85 1.99 11.95
C LEU A 14 14.75 0.82 11.55
N LYS A 15 15.59 1.00 10.52
CA LYS A 15 16.53 -0.02 10.08
C LYS A 15 17.57 -0.34 11.16
N GLU A 16 18.16 0.67 11.79
CA GLU A 16 19.10 0.48 12.90
C GLU A 16 18.44 -0.14 14.14
N GLN A 17 17.21 0.22 14.45
CA GLN A 17 16.48 -0.33 15.59
C GLN A 17 16.12 -1.81 15.38
N VAL A 18 15.66 -2.19 14.18
CA VAL A 18 15.33 -3.59 13.83
C VAL A 18 16.58 -4.47 13.86
N LEU A 19 17.72 -3.98 13.35
CA LEU A 19 18.97 -4.74 13.33
C LEU A 19 19.57 -4.98 14.73
N ASN A 20 19.21 -4.16 15.71
CA ASN A 20 19.72 -4.24 17.08
C ASN A 20 18.78 -4.98 18.04
N VAL A 21 17.64 -5.50 17.57
CA VAL A 21 16.76 -6.33 18.39
C VAL A 21 17.46 -7.66 18.69
N LYS A 22 17.85 -7.86 19.96
CA LYS A 22 18.41 -9.13 20.43
C LYS A 22 17.29 -10.16 20.56
N ILE A 23 17.15 -11.00 19.54
CA ILE A 23 16.20 -12.12 19.55
C ILE A 23 16.86 -13.35 20.21
N ALA A 24 16.21 -13.92 21.23
CA ALA A 24 16.70 -15.13 21.90
C ALA A 24 16.67 -16.36 20.96
N LYS A 25 17.77 -17.13 20.93
CA LYS A 25 17.80 -18.48 20.34
C LYS A 25 17.06 -19.46 21.27
N PRO A 26 16.18 -20.35 20.75
CA PRO A 26 15.48 -21.35 21.50
C PRO A 26 16.44 -22.52 21.69
N THR A 27 16.23 -23.23 22.78
CA THR A 27 17.09 -24.30 23.27
C THR A 27 17.10 -25.54 22.36
N THR A 28 16.26 -25.57 21.32
CA THR A 28 16.15 -26.65 20.32
C THR A 28 16.62 -26.17 18.94
N ALA A 29 17.87 -25.71 18.84
CA ALA A 29 18.46 -25.34 17.56
C ALA A 29 18.99 -26.58 16.83
N GLY A 30 18.12 -27.25 16.06
CA GLY A 30 18.60 -27.96 14.87
C GLY A 30 19.27 -26.96 13.91
N THR A 31 20.21 -27.40 13.09
CA THR A 31 20.74 -26.59 11.99
C THR A 31 19.65 -26.34 10.97
N TYR A 32 19.12 -25.12 10.94
CA TYR A 32 18.21 -24.67 9.90
C TYR A 32 18.97 -24.56 8.58
N GLY A 33 18.44 -25.13 7.50
CA GLY A 33 19.05 -25.09 6.17
C GLY A 33 19.00 -23.70 5.55
N SER A 34 18.12 -22.83 6.05
CA SER A 34 17.94 -21.46 5.58
C SER A 34 17.31 -20.56 6.65
N VAL A 35 17.40 -19.25 6.45
CA VAL A 35 16.69 -18.23 7.25
C VAL A 35 15.18 -18.43 7.20
N PHE A 36 14.66 -19.00 6.10
CA PHE A 36 13.25 -19.36 5.94
C PHE A 36 12.82 -20.44 6.93
N ASP A 37 13.58 -21.53 7.06
CA ASP A 37 13.27 -22.62 8.01
C ASP A 37 13.29 -22.15 9.47
N PHE A 38 14.19 -21.21 9.77
CA PHE A 38 14.28 -20.58 11.09
C PHE A 38 13.01 -19.77 11.43
N CYS A 39 12.49 -19.00 10.47
CA CYS A 39 11.26 -18.22 10.66
C CYS A 39 10.02 -19.11 10.72
N ALA A 40 9.93 -20.13 9.86
CA ALA A 40 8.81 -21.07 9.83
C ALA A 40 8.65 -21.83 11.16
N GLY A 41 9.75 -22.18 11.83
CA GLY A 41 9.73 -22.85 13.13
C GLY A 41 9.30 -21.98 14.32
N ARG A 42 9.08 -20.67 14.12
CA ARG A 42 8.91 -19.67 15.20
C ARG A 42 7.60 -18.90 15.18
N CYS A 43 6.76 -19.06 14.16
CA CYS A 43 5.47 -18.38 14.09
C CYS A 43 4.50 -18.94 15.13
N ARG A 44 4.57 -18.42 16.37
CA ARG A 44 3.60 -18.62 17.44
C ARG A 44 2.71 -17.37 17.50
N HIS A 45 1.41 -17.62 17.50
CA HIS A 45 0.33 -16.64 17.34
C HIS A 45 0.38 -15.41 18.26
N ASN A 46 -0.30 -14.37 17.77
CA ASN A 46 -0.89 -13.24 18.49
C ASN A 46 0.02 -12.04 18.77
N SER A 47 -0.25 -10.91 18.11
CA SER A 47 0.03 -9.55 18.61
C SER A 47 -0.77 -8.53 17.81
N GLU A 48 -1.62 -7.80 18.51
CA GLU A 48 -2.30 -6.61 18.03
C GLU A 48 -1.31 -5.48 17.68
N SER A 49 -1.78 -4.54 16.85
CA SER A 49 -1.28 -3.16 16.69
C SER A 49 -0.12 -2.92 15.73
N VAL A 50 -0.38 -2.98 14.42
CA VAL A 50 0.00 -1.93 13.44
C VAL A 50 -1.01 -2.01 12.28
N GLY A 51 -1.42 -0.88 11.68
CA GLY A 51 -2.39 -0.81 10.57
C GLY A 51 -1.90 -1.41 9.24
N LEU A 52 -1.54 -2.70 9.25
CA LEU A 52 -1.23 -3.56 8.12
C LEU A 52 -2.51 -4.31 7.75
N VAL A 53 -3.09 -4.04 6.57
CA VAL A 53 -4.23 -4.84 6.11
C VAL A 53 -3.67 -6.17 5.60
N LEU A 54 -3.67 -7.18 6.47
CA LEU A 54 -3.44 -8.57 6.11
C LEU A 54 -4.65 -9.08 5.32
N LEU A 55 -4.60 -8.98 4.00
CA LEU A 55 -5.62 -9.55 3.13
C LEU A 55 -5.36 -11.05 2.97
N SER A 56 -6.04 -11.81 3.84
CA SER A 56 -6.33 -13.25 3.75
C SER A 56 -5.24 -14.23 4.19
N TRP A 57 -5.64 -15.06 5.15
CA TRP A 57 -4.88 -16.17 5.71
C TRP A 57 -4.99 -17.38 4.78
N LYS A 58 -4.05 -17.52 3.85
CA LYS A 58 -3.64 -18.81 3.30
C LYS A 58 -2.11 -18.81 3.27
N ALA A 59 -1.55 -19.97 3.57
CA ALA A 59 -0.12 -20.21 3.67
C ALA A 59 0.68 -19.57 2.53
N ASP A 60 1.96 -19.34 2.79
CA ASP A 60 3.02 -18.89 1.87
C ASP A 60 3.49 -17.44 2.12
N CYS A 61 4.81 -17.27 1.96
CA CYS A 61 5.62 -16.08 2.23
C CYS A 61 4.83 -14.78 2.13
N LEU A 62 4.85 -13.98 3.21
CA LEU A 62 4.25 -12.66 3.31
C LEU A 62 4.53 -11.86 2.02
N GLU A 63 3.56 -11.86 1.10
CA GLU A 63 3.53 -10.98 -0.07
C GLU A 63 3.24 -9.60 0.51
N LEU A 64 4.31 -8.91 0.93
CA LEU A 64 4.20 -7.60 1.53
C LEU A 64 3.84 -6.61 0.43
N VAL A 65 2.56 -6.32 0.30
CA VAL A 65 2.06 -5.28 -0.59
C VAL A 65 2.25 -3.94 0.08
N LEU A 66 3.09 -3.09 -0.49
CA LEU A 66 3.25 -1.71 -0.10
C LEU A 66 2.15 -0.86 -0.73
N LEU A 67 1.43 -0.08 0.08
CA LEU A 67 0.44 0.87 -0.41
C LEU A 67 1.06 2.26 -0.52
N LEU A 68 1.15 2.77 -1.75
CA LEU A 68 1.73 4.08 -2.06
C LEU A 68 0.67 5.03 -2.62
N GLU A 69 0.70 6.28 -2.19
CA GLU A 69 -0.06 7.36 -2.83
C GLU A 69 0.77 7.94 -3.98
N GLY A 70 0.21 7.92 -5.19
CA GLY A 70 0.80 8.53 -6.37
C GLY A 70 0.61 10.04 -6.41
N GLY A 71 1.54 10.73 -7.09
CA GLY A 71 1.37 12.13 -7.45
C GLY A 71 0.19 12.34 -8.42
N GLN A 72 -0.18 13.60 -8.60
CA GLN A 72 -1.24 13.96 -9.53
C GLN A 72 -0.85 13.55 -10.95
N GLY A 73 -1.72 12.80 -11.63
CA GLY A 73 -1.47 12.36 -13.01
C GLY A 73 -0.49 11.19 -13.16
N GLU A 74 0.00 10.60 -12.07
CA GLU A 74 0.85 9.42 -12.13
C GLU A 74 0.04 8.12 -12.24
N SER A 75 0.62 7.13 -12.92
CA SER A 75 0.08 5.77 -12.95
C SER A 75 0.68 4.94 -11.81
N CYS A 76 0.04 3.82 -11.45
CA CYS A 76 0.62 2.94 -10.43
C CYS A 76 1.90 2.26 -10.91
N ASP A 77 2.05 2.03 -12.22
CA ASP A 77 3.29 1.51 -12.79
C ASP A 77 4.47 2.46 -12.53
N SER A 78 4.32 3.77 -12.76
CA SER A 78 5.40 4.73 -12.50
C SER A 78 5.69 4.86 -11.00
N VAL A 79 4.65 4.90 -10.17
CA VAL A 79 4.77 5.01 -8.72
C VAL A 79 5.50 3.81 -8.13
N CYS A 80 5.07 2.59 -8.44
CA CYS A 80 5.72 1.38 -7.92
C CYS A 80 7.15 1.24 -8.43
N LYS A 81 7.39 1.53 -9.72
CA LYS A 81 8.74 1.47 -10.32
C LYS A 81 9.72 2.43 -9.65
N SER A 82 9.27 3.61 -9.24
CA SER A 82 10.11 4.57 -8.49
C SER A 82 10.57 4.05 -7.13
N SER A 83 9.84 3.08 -6.56
CA SER A 83 10.15 2.41 -5.30
C SER A 83 10.80 1.03 -5.50
N GLY A 84 11.24 0.71 -6.72
CA GLY A 84 11.86 -0.57 -7.06
C GLY A 84 10.89 -1.77 -7.07
N GLN A 85 9.58 -1.53 -7.15
CA GLN A 85 8.52 -2.53 -7.11
C GLN A 85 7.66 -2.49 -8.38
N SER A 86 6.75 -3.46 -8.51
CA SER A 86 5.76 -3.53 -9.60
C SER A 86 4.34 -3.35 -9.08
N CYS A 87 3.45 -2.82 -9.91
CA CYS A 87 2.04 -2.70 -9.55
C CYS A 87 1.35 -4.08 -9.52
N VAL A 88 0.53 -4.31 -8.49
CA VAL A 88 -0.15 -5.60 -8.28
C VAL A 88 -1.64 -5.47 -8.58
N LEU A 89 -2.01 -5.71 -9.84
CA LEU A 89 -3.39 -5.50 -10.36
C LEU A 89 -4.48 -6.21 -9.54
N ASN A 90 -4.25 -7.46 -9.11
CA ASN A 90 -5.24 -8.23 -8.35
C ASN A 90 -5.58 -7.62 -6.98
N LYS A 91 -4.71 -6.77 -6.42
CA LYS A 91 -4.95 -6.05 -5.17
C LYS A 91 -5.72 -4.75 -5.37
N LEU A 92 -5.76 -4.18 -6.59
CA LEU A 92 -6.56 -2.99 -6.89
C LEU A 92 -8.05 -3.22 -6.63
N ILE A 93 -8.55 -4.44 -6.87
CA ILE A 93 -9.94 -4.82 -6.58
C ILE A 93 -10.25 -4.63 -5.08
N LEU A 94 -9.31 -4.98 -4.22
CA LEU A 94 -9.47 -4.89 -2.76
C LEU A 94 -9.38 -3.44 -2.27
N LEU A 95 -8.52 -2.64 -2.91
CA LEU A 95 -8.36 -1.21 -2.61
C LEU A 95 -9.51 -0.34 -3.13
N ASN A 96 -10.21 -0.79 -4.16
CA ASN A 96 -11.29 -0.05 -4.82
C ASN A 96 -12.61 -0.12 -4.03
N GLN A 97 -12.52 0.19 -2.74
CA GLN A 97 -13.61 0.27 -1.77
C GLN A 97 -13.44 1.58 -1.00
N CYS A 98 -14.52 2.36 -0.86
CA CYS A 98 -14.44 3.67 -0.21
C CYS A 98 -13.82 3.60 1.18
N GLU A 99 -14.20 2.59 1.95
CA GLU A 99 -13.77 2.36 3.33
C GLU A 99 -12.27 2.08 3.42
N ILE A 100 -11.66 1.59 2.34
CA ILE A 100 -10.22 1.38 2.24
C ILE A 100 -9.54 2.66 1.79
N ILE A 101 -10.04 3.31 0.74
CA ILE A 101 -9.46 4.56 0.22
C ILE A 101 -9.40 5.64 1.32
N GLN A 102 -10.48 5.81 2.09
CA GLN A 102 -10.56 6.78 3.20
C GLN A 102 -9.59 6.50 4.36
N LYS A 103 -9.03 5.31 4.48
CA LYS A 103 -8.00 5.01 5.50
C LYS A 103 -6.63 5.56 5.11
N TYR A 104 -6.38 5.71 3.82
CA TYR A 104 -5.08 6.13 3.28
C TYR A 104 -5.10 7.53 2.67
N MET A 105 -6.28 8.03 2.31
CA MET A 105 -6.52 9.32 1.67
C MET A 105 -7.49 10.18 2.48
N SER A 106 -7.52 11.50 2.22
CA SER A 106 -8.34 12.42 3.02
C SER A 106 -9.82 12.39 2.64
N CYS A 107 -10.12 12.25 1.34
CA CYS A 107 -11.48 12.13 0.80
C CYS A 107 -12.47 13.18 1.34
N LYS A 108 -12.04 14.45 1.49
CA LYS A 108 -12.87 15.52 2.08
C LYS A 108 -14.18 15.77 1.33
N GLY A 109 -14.18 15.52 0.02
CA GLY A 109 -15.35 15.61 -0.86
C GLY A 109 -16.26 14.37 -0.81
N GLY A 110 -16.00 13.43 0.09
CA GLY A 110 -16.72 12.15 0.18
C GLY A 110 -16.19 11.11 -0.81
N CYS A 111 -16.94 10.02 -0.97
CA CYS A 111 -16.65 8.96 -1.95
C CYS A 111 -17.72 8.90 -3.02
N LEU A 112 -17.30 8.79 -4.27
CA LEU A 112 -18.18 8.76 -5.43
C LEU A 112 -17.84 7.58 -6.33
N ALA A 113 -18.87 6.83 -6.74
CA ALA A 113 -18.72 5.86 -7.80
C ALA A 113 -18.54 6.59 -9.13
N SER A 114 -17.51 6.23 -9.89
CA SER A 114 -17.20 6.86 -11.18
C SER A 114 -16.74 5.82 -12.20
N MET A 115 -16.45 6.28 -13.42
CA MET A 115 -15.85 5.49 -14.49
C MET A 115 -14.48 6.08 -14.81
N GLY A 116 -13.42 5.27 -14.73
CA GLY A 116 -12.06 5.70 -14.99
C GLY A 116 -11.04 4.62 -14.63
N ALA A 117 -10.00 4.48 -15.47
CA ALA A 117 -8.93 3.50 -15.24
C ALA A 117 -7.90 3.96 -14.20
N ASP A 118 -7.93 5.24 -13.84
CA ASP A 118 -7.13 5.86 -12.79
C ASP A 118 -7.65 5.54 -11.37
N GLN A 119 -8.84 4.96 -11.26
CA GLN A 119 -9.44 4.62 -9.97
C GLN A 119 -8.85 3.32 -9.41
N PRO A 120 -8.69 3.17 -8.07
CA PRO A 120 -9.09 4.10 -7.01
C PRO A 120 -8.16 5.31 -6.85
N ALA A 121 -8.74 6.49 -6.62
CA ALA A 121 -7.97 7.74 -6.52
C ALA A 121 -8.69 8.84 -5.72
N GLU A 122 -7.96 9.81 -5.20
CA GLU A 122 -8.49 11.08 -4.68
C GLU A 122 -8.37 12.16 -5.76
N VAL A 123 -9.45 12.93 -6.00
CA VAL A 123 -9.43 14.09 -6.89
C VAL A 123 -8.64 15.20 -6.22
N ALA A 124 -7.71 15.79 -6.96
CA ALA A 124 -6.90 16.89 -6.47
C ALA A 124 -7.74 18.11 -6.11
N ASP A 125 -7.21 18.90 -5.19
CA ASP A 125 -7.80 20.10 -4.63
C ASP A 125 -7.92 21.25 -5.63
N ASP A 126 -7.01 21.30 -6.60
CA ASP A 126 -6.97 22.27 -7.71
C ASP A 126 -7.79 21.86 -8.94
N ALA A 127 -8.49 20.73 -8.86
CA ALA A 127 -9.35 20.27 -9.95
C ALA A 127 -10.52 21.26 -10.19
N PRO A 128 -10.99 21.38 -11.44
CA PRO A 128 -12.23 22.08 -11.75
C PRO A 128 -13.41 21.62 -10.87
N SER A 129 -14.27 22.55 -10.45
CA SER A 129 -15.37 22.26 -9.50
C SER A 129 -16.33 21.17 -9.98
N ASN A 130 -16.46 20.99 -11.30
CA ASN A 130 -17.29 19.95 -11.91
C ASN A 130 -16.69 18.53 -11.81
N LEU A 131 -15.44 18.39 -11.33
CA LEU A 131 -14.77 17.10 -11.15
C LEU A 131 -14.78 16.61 -9.70
N ASN A 132 -15.52 17.28 -8.81
CA ASN A 132 -15.61 16.96 -7.38
C ASN A 132 -14.24 16.98 -6.67
N PRO A 133 -13.59 18.15 -6.56
CA PRO A 133 -12.30 18.27 -5.87
C PRO A 133 -12.32 17.64 -4.48
N THR A 134 -11.23 16.98 -4.09
CA THR A 134 -11.05 16.28 -2.81
C THR A 134 -11.96 15.06 -2.58
N ALA A 135 -12.80 14.67 -3.53
CA ALA A 135 -13.57 13.44 -3.44
C ALA A 135 -12.71 12.23 -3.81
N CYS A 136 -12.96 11.08 -3.19
CA CYS A 136 -12.37 9.81 -3.58
C CYS A 136 -13.26 9.09 -4.58
N LEU A 137 -12.65 8.55 -5.63
CA LEU A 137 -13.32 7.89 -6.74
C LEU A 137 -12.99 6.40 -6.71
N TYR A 138 -14.02 5.58 -6.89
CA TYR A 138 -13.89 4.14 -7.08
C TYR A 138 -14.74 3.70 -8.27
N THR A 139 -14.25 2.71 -9.01
CA THR A 139 -14.97 2.19 -10.19
C THR A 139 -15.91 1.06 -9.78
N ARG A 140 -17.07 0.95 -10.43
CA ARG A 140 -17.92 -0.25 -10.28
C ARG A 140 -17.59 -1.35 -11.28
N ILE A 141 -16.74 -1.04 -12.26
CA ILE A 141 -16.41 -1.92 -13.38
C ILE A 141 -15.02 -2.48 -13.14
N GLN A 142 -14.92 -3.70 -12.61
CA GLN A 142 -13.64 -4.33 -12.25
C GLN A 142 -12.68 -4.44 -13.45
N SER A 143 -13.19 -4.62 -14.67
CA SER A 143 -12.38 -4.68 -15.88
C SER A 143 -11.75 -3.34 -16.29
N MET A 144 -12.14 -2.22 -15.67
CA MET A 144 -11.49 -0.92 -15.87
C MET A 144 -10.29 -0.71 -14.95
N LEU A 145 -10.13 -1.51 -13.88
CA LEU A 145 -8.99 -1.38 -13.00
C LEU A 145 -7.71 -1.66 -13.79
N SER A 146 -6.75 -0.72 -13.73
CA SER A 146 -5.49 -0.87 -14.42
C SER A 146 -4.33 -0.22 -13.67
N CYS A 147 -3.13 -0.76 -13.84
CA CYS A 147 -1.90 -0.21 -13.28
C CYS A 147 -1.37 0.99 -14.09
N ASP A 148 -1.57 1.00 -15.40
CA ASP A 148 -1.12 2.06 -16.31
C ASP A 148 -2.07 3.26 -16.37
N GLY A 149 -3.30 3.09 -15.90
CA GLY A 149 -4.31 4.14 -15.83
C GLY A 149 -3.82 5.38 -15.08
N SER A 150 -4.11 6.56 -15.61
CA SER A 150 -3.74 7.84 -15.01
C SER A 150 -4.75 8.91 -15.41
N HIS A 151 -4.87 9.95 -14.58
CA HIS A 151 -5.69 11.10 -14.90
C HIS A 151 -5.09 12.36 -14.28
N ARG A 152 -5.03 13.45 -15.06
CA ARG A 152 -4.33 14.69 -14.71
C ARG A 152 -4.82 15.39 -13.44
N HIS A 153 -5.97 15.01 -12.91
CA HIS A 153 -6.58 15.64 -11.72
C HIS A 153 -6.80 14.64 -10.57
N THR A 154 -6.20 13.45 -10.62
CA THR A 154 -6.35 12.46 -9.55
C THR A 154 -5.00 11.97 -9.04
N ARG A 155 -4.96 11.58 -7.77
CA ARG A 155 -3.84 10.95 -7.07
C ARG A 155 -4.24 9.52 -6.72
N ARG A 156 -3.50 8.54 -7.24
CA ARG A 156 -3.90 7.11 -7.16
C ARG A 156 -3.44 6.45 -5.86
N LEU A 157 -4.19 5.46 -5.39
CA LEU A 157 -3.75 4.55 -4.34
C LEU A 157 -3.23 3.26 -4.99
N CYS A 158 -1.93 3.01 -4.88
CA CYS A 158 -1.22 2.00 -5.65
C CYS A 158 -0.71 0.84 -4.78
N PRO A 159 -1.09 -0.41 -5.10
CA PRO A 159 -0.50 -1.60 -4.50
C PRO A 159 0.79 -2.00 -5.24
N CYS A 160 1.91 -1.98 -4.53
CA CYS A 160 3.24 -2.33 -5.06
C CYS A 160 3.79 -3.57 -4.35
N ALA A 161 4.48 -4.45 -5.10
CA ALA A 161 5.26 -5.58 -4.57
C ALA A 161 6.47 -5.89 -5.45
#